data_AF-A0A3M2BYM1-F1
#
_entry.id   AF-A0A3M2BYM1-F1
#
_cell.length_a   1.000
_cell.length_b   1.000
_cell.length_c   1.000
_cell.angle_alpha   90.00
_cell.angle_beta   90.00
_cell.angle_gamma   90.00
#
_symmetry.space_group_name_H-M   'P 1'
#
loop_
_entity.id
_entity.type
_entity.pdbx_description
1 polymer ?
#
loop_
_entity_poly.entity_id
_entity_poly.type
_entity_poly.pdbx_seq_one_letter_code
_entity_poly.pdbx_strand_id
1 'polypeptide(L)'
;MAARRAGGAAPAGRPDRRLRTAAAGGAPGPRRPPRLRRAARPATTAGRRGGRRAAGLAAMNIAIFGWYHHRNAGDDRMAQCLVRWLEGHTLAFLPAGRPPPLDLLRSCDAALIGGGGLIMDRGGVFRDVARWMRRAGIPVALAGVSAERLDEPLRRELRAALGRAVFAWFRDRASLAAVGEHPRAFVAPDLTWLYPLPEAPAAGAGLAVALSRRPGFDAASWRRALAALDAPLHPLPLYFENGGDAALIAELLGPQAVPEELDLAPLRHAAAVLTSRYHGLIFALQSGRPALVTGEQPKLRRFLAEHELEDWAVAGPQELASRWRRMERDLAAHAARARRLRRRLHDEVWRRTEEPRERLLAAAAALPPPGRRPLNRLRRLLDFGDRF
;
A
#
# COMPACT_ATOMS: atom_id res chain seq x y z
N MET A 1 -4.07 48.43 -35.49
CA MET A 1 -2.60 48.63 -35.47
C MET A 1 -2.00 47.47 -34.68
N ALA A 2 -1.56 46.42 -35.35
CA ALA A 2 -0.15 46.18 -35.76
C ALA A 2 0.64 45.50 -34.61
N ALA A 3 1.34 44.38 -34.77
CA ALA A 3 1.63 43.57 -35.94
C ALA A 3 2.02 42.13 -35.53
N ARG A 4 1.75 41.22 -36.46
CA ARG A 4 2.30 39.87 -36.65
C ARG A 4 3.82 39.84 -36.58
N ARG A 5 4.41 38.75 -36.08
CA ARG A 5 5.54 38.07 -36.76
C ARG A 5 5.44 36.55 -36.60
N ALA A 6 5.25 35.91 -37.75
CA ALA A 6 5.55 34.52 -38.00
C ALA A 6 7.03 34.40 -38.42
N GLY A 7 7.66 33.27 -38.09
CA GLY A 7 8.97 32.88 -38.61
C GLY A 7 9.06 31.35 -38.55
N GLY A 8 9.10 30.72 -39.73
CA GLY A 8 9.11 29.28 -39.89
C GLY A 8 10.44 28.72 -40.40
N ALA A 9 10.45 27.38 -40.51
CA ALA A 9 11.40 26.47 -41.16
C ALA A 9 12.81 26.36 -40.51
N ALA A 10 13.48 25.20 -40.44
CA ALA A 10 13.45 24.00 -41.27
C ALA A 10 13.94 22.74 -40.48
N PRO A 11 13.77 21.51 -40.99
CA PRO A 11 14.06 20.26 -40.28
C PRO A 11 15.47 19.73 -40.57
N ALA A 12 16.17 19.21 -39.55
CA ALA A 12 17.48 18.60 -39.70
C ALA A 12 17.44 17.09 -39.48
N GLY A 13 17.80 16.35 -40.53
CA GLY A 13 18.71 15.21 -40.47
C GLY A 13 18.18 13.87 -39.93
N ARG A 14 17.79 12.98 -40.85
CA ARG A 14 17.82 11.52 -40.61
C ARG A 14 19.27 11.04 -40.54
N PRO A 15 19.67 10.25 -39.54
CA PRO A 15 20.95 9.55 -39.60
C PRO A 15 20.84 8.26 -40.42
N ASP A 16 21.94 8.04 -41.13
CA ASP A 16 22.20 7.10 -42.20
C ASP A 16 22.23 5.64 -41.72
N ARG A 17 21.59 4.77 -42.50
CA ARG A 17 21.40 3.34 -42.20
C ARG A 17 22.53 2.56 -42.86
N ARG A 18 23.71 2.49 -42.23
CA ARG A 18 24.80 1.63 -42.70
C ARG A 18 24.74 0.24 -42.09
N LEU A 19 24.30 -0.69 -42.93
CA LEU A 19 24.52 -2.13 -42.82
C LEU A 19 26.02 -2.43 -42.73
N ARG A 20 26.45 -3.10 -41.65
CA ARG A 20 27.68 -3.90 -41.62
C ARG A 20 27.32 -5.32 -41.23
N THR A 21 27.35 -6.19 -42.22
CA THR A 21 27.43 -7.64 -42.11
C THR A 21 28.86 -8.02 -41.69
N ALA A 22 29.00 -8.73 -40.57
CA ALA A 22 30.24 -9.45 -40.24
C ALA A 22 29.95 -10.70 -39.41
N ALA A 23 30.32 -11.83 -40.01
CA ALA A 23 30.84 -13.07 -39.42
C ALA A 23 30.12 -13.73 -38.24
N ALA A 24 29.50 -14.86 -38.55
CA ALA A 24 29.11 -15.91 -37.62
C ALA A 24 30.35 -16.56 -36.99
N GLY A 25 30.50 -16.41 -35.68
CA GLY A 25 31.35 -17.23 -34.81
C GLY A 25 30.46 -17.89 -33.75
N GLY A 26 30.25 -19.20 -33.87
CA GLY A 26 29.40 -19.98 -32.97
C GLY A 26 30.01 -20.09 -31.57
N ALA A 27 29.35 -19.53 -30.58
CA ALA A 27 29.63 -19.76 -29.17
C ALA A 27 28.72 -20.89 -28.63
N PRO A 28 29.23 -21.79 -27.77
CA PRO A 28 28.46 -22.89 -27.20
C PRO A 28 27.34 -22.37 -26.30
N GLY A 29 26.13 -22.90 -26.51
CA GLY A 29 24.92 -22.47 -25.80
C GLY A 29 25.01 -22.62 -24.28
N PRO A 30 24.26 -21.78 -23.53
CA PRO A 30 24.29 -21.79 -22.07
C PRO A 30 23.74 -23.12 -21.53
N ARG A 31 24.55 -23.79 -20.71
CA ARG A 31 24.12 -24.96 -19.92
C ARG A 31 22.97 -24.55 -19.01
N ARG A 32 21.87 -25.31 -19.08
CA ARG A 32 20.71 -25.16 -18.18
C ARG A 32 21.18 -25.19 -16.71
N PRO A 33 20.76 -24.24 -15.86
CA PRO A 33 21.06 -24.31 -14.43
C PRO A 33 20.34 -25.52 -13.81
N PRO A 34 20.95 -26.18 -12.81
CA PRO A 34 20.32 -27.29 -12.10
C PRO A 34 19.03 -26.83 -11.43
N ARG A 35 18.00 -27.66 -11.52
CA ARG A 35 16.71 -27.44 -10.84
C ARG A 35 16.96 -27.32 -9.33
N LEU A 36 16.81 -26.11 -8.80
CA LEU A 36 16.79 -25.86 -7.35
C LEU A 36 15.67 -26.72 -6.74
N ARG A 37 16.07 -27.71 -5.93
CA ARG A 37 15.15 -28.46 -5.07
C ARG A 37 14.44 -27.46 -4.17
N ARG A 38 13.10 -27.45 -4.22
CA ARG A 38 12.23 -26.71 -3.30
C ARG A 38 12.70 -26.95 -1.86
N ALA A 39 13.31 -25.94 -1.24
CA ALA A 39 13.57 -25.96 0.18
C ALA A 39 12.24 -26.09 0.92
N ALA A 40 12.18 -27.03 1.87
CA ALA A 40 11.04 -27.20 2.75
C ALA A 40 10.75 -25.87 3.46
N ARG A 41 9.50 -25.42 3.41
CA ARG A 41 9.05 -24.21 4.11
C ARG A 41 9.32 -24.38 5.61
N PRO A 42 10.01 -23.44 6.27
CA PRO A 42 10.17 -23.49 7.71
C PRO A 42 8.78 -23.37 8.38
N ALA A 43 8.50 -24.28 9.30
CA ALA A 43 7.31 -24.25 10.13
C ALA A 43 7.39 -23.02 11.05
N THR A 44 6.77 -21.92 10.65
CA THR A 44 6.59 -20.77 11.53
C THR A 44 5.58 -21.12 12.62
N THR A 45 6.06 -21.27 13.84
CA THR A 45 5.30 -21.40 15.10
C THR A 45 4.63 -20.08 15.51
N ALA A 46 3.99 -19.39 14.56
CA ALA A 46 2.95 -18.45 14.92
C ALA A 46 1.78 -19.32 15.43
N GLY A 47 1.58 -19.30 16.76
CA GLY A 47 0.52 -20.04 17.41
C GLY A 47 -0.75 -19.92 16.60
N ARG A 48 -1.29 -21.08 16.18
CA ARG A 48 -2.63 -21.18 15.61
C ARG A 48 -3.59 -20.62 16.65
N ARG A 49 -3.80 -19.31 16.66
CA ARG A 49 -5.15 -18.76 16.83
C ARG A 49 -5.91 -19.26 15.62
N GLY A 50 -6.25 -20.55 15.67
CA GLY A 50 -7.16 -21.17 14.75
C GLY A 50 -8.43 -20.38 14.93
N GLY A 51 -8.68 -19.44 14.01
CA GLY A 51 -10.02 -18.98 13.78
C GLY A 51 -10.84 -20.25 13.70
N ARG A 52 -11.69 -20.47 14.70
CA ARG A 52 -12.78 -21.43 14.59
C ARG A 52 -13.37 -21.11 13.22
N ARG A 53 -13.21 -22.00 12.24
CA ARG A 53 -13.93 -21.85 10.97
C ARG A 53 -15.36 -21.69 11.42
N ALA A 54 -15.91 -20.49 11.26
CA ALA A 54 -17.31 -20.24 11.55
C ALA A 54 -18.04 -21.25 10.66
N ALA A 55 -18.51 -22.32 11.29
CA ALA A 55 -19.10 -23.42 10.57
C ALA A 55 -20.35 -22.86 9.89
N GLY A 56 -20.34 -22.79 8.56
CA GLY A 56 -21.58 -22.63 7.78
C GLY A 56 -21.86 -21.30 7.11
N LEU A 57 -20.97 -20.30 7.09
CA LEU A 57 -21.17 -19.17 6.18
C LEU A 57 -20.88 -19.61 4.74
N ALA A 58 -21.85 -19.39 3.84
CA ALA A 58 -21.66 -19.62 2.41
C ALA A 58 -20.53 -18.73 1.87
N ALA A 59 -19.75 -19.25 0.92
CA ALA A 59 -18.74 -18.46 0.22
C ALA A 59 -19.43 -17.26 -0.48
N MET A 60 -18.79 -16.09 -0.43
CA MET A 60 -19.33 -14.82 -0.94
C MET A 60 -18.43 -14.27 -2.03
N ASN A 61 -19.01 -13.50 -2.94
CA ASN A 61 -18.27 -12.71 -3.92
C ASN A 61 -18.15 -11.26 -3.41
N ILE A 62 -16.93 -10.83 -3.08
CA ILE A 62 -16.68 -9.50 -2.50
C ILE A 62 -15.84 -8.68 -3.48
N ALA A 63 -16.37 -7.52 -3.88
CA ALA A 63 -15.63 -6.56 -4.68
C ALA A 63 -14.72 -5.69 -3.81
N ILE A 64 -13.45 -5.55 -4.18
CA ILE A 64 -12.44 -4.76 -3.46
C ILE A 64 -11.99 -3.58 -4.31
N PHE A 65 -12.10 -2.37 -3.79
CA PHE A 65 -11.70 -1.11 -4.43
C PHE A 65 -10.51 -0.50 -3.71
N GLY A 66 -9.46 -0.18 -4.45
CA GLY A 66 -8.31 0.51 -3.91
C GLY A 66 -7.18 0.55 -4.92
N TRP A 67 -6.08 1.20 -4.54
CA TRP A 67 -4.93 1.40 -5.42
C TRP A 67 -3.98 0.20 -5.38
N TYR A 68 -4.54 -0.97 -5.65
CA TYR A 68 -3.84 -2.27 -5.69
C TYR A 68 -3.27 -2.54 -7.08
N HIS A 69 -2.23 -3.36 -7.19
CA HIS A 69 -1.61 -3.77 -8.46
C HIS A 69 -0.88 -2.64 -9.22
N HIS A 70 -0.59 -1.52 -8.55
CA HIS A 70 0.22 -0.41 -9.08
C HIS A 70 1.71 -0.56 -8.74
N ARG A 71 2.17 -1.80 -8.51
CA ARG A 71 3.54 -2.12 -8.06
C ARG A 71 3.98 -1.21 -6.90
N ASN A 72 3.08 -1.01 -5.93
CA ASN A 72 3.39 -0.35 -4.67
C ASN A 72 3.37 -1.40 -3.57
N ALA A 73 4.54 -1.65 -2.99
CA ALA A 73 4.75 -2.69 -2.00
C ALA A 73 3.80 -2.58 -0.80
N GLY A 74 3.44 -1.35 -0.40
CA GLY A 74 2.51 -1.10 0.68
C GLY A 74 1.07 -1.51 0.34
N ASP A 75 0.57 -1.02 -0.79
CA ASP A 75 -0.79 -1.31 -1.25
C ASP A 75 -0.96 -2.79 -1.63
N ASP A 76 0.03 -3.38 -2.30
CA ASP A 76 0.06 -4.80 -2.61
C ASP A 76 0.09 -5.65 -1.33
N ARG A 77 0.78 -5.19 -0.27
CA ARG A 77 0.73 -5.85 1.04
C ARG A 77 -0.65 -5.76 1.67
N MET A 78 -1.34 -4.62 1.57
CA MET A 78 -2.72 -4.49 2.05
C MET A 78 -3.66 -5.45 1.32
N ALA A 79 -3.52 -5.61 0.00
CA ALA A 79 -4.28 -6.59 -0.77
C ALA A 79 -4.07 -8.03 -0.25
N GLN A 80 -2.82 -8.43 -0.01
CA GLN A 80 -2.50 -9.74 0.56
C GLN A 80 -3.13 -9.93 1.94
N CYS A 81 -3.14 -8.89 2.78
CA CYS A 81 -3.80 -8.93 4.08
C CYS A 81 -5.31 -9.10 3.95
N LEU A 82 -5.96 -8.41 3.01
CA LEU A 82 -7.39 -8.57 2.74
C LEU A 82 -7.76 -9.98 2.25
N VAL A 83 -6.95 -10.57 1.36
CA VAL A 83 -7.14 -11.96 0.90
C VAL A 83 -7.16 -12.93 2.07
N ARG A 84 -6.25 -12.77 3.03
CA ARG A 84 -6.20 -13.61 4.22
C ARG A 84 -7.30 -13.30 5.23
N TRP A 85 -7.64 -12.02 5.40
CA TRP A 85 -8.68 -11.57 6.32
C TRP A 85 -10.06 -12.09 5.90
N LEU A 86 -10.29 -12.24 4.59
CA LEU A 86 -11.53 -12.73 4.00
C LEU A 86 -11.35 -14.14 3.40
N GLU A 87 -10.43 -14.94 3.96
CA GLU A 87 -10.22 -16.32 3.54
C GLU A 87 -11.54 -17.12 3.60
N GLY A 88 -11.82 -17.86 2.52
CA GLY A 88 -13.09 -18.58 2.33
C GLY A 88 -14.09 -17.86 1.43
N HIS A 89 -13.80 -16.63 1.01
CA HIS A 89 -14.60 -15.85 0.06
C HIS A 89 -13.84 -15.61 -1.25
N THR A 90 -14.57 -15.33 -2.32
CA THR A 90 -14.01 -14.94 -3.62
C THR A 90 -13.86 -13.43 -3.65
N LEU A 91 -12.63 -12.93 -3.87
CA LEU A 91 -12.34 -11.51 -3.94
C LEU A 91 -12.06 -11.07 -5.36
N ALA A 92 -12.71 -9.99 -5.80
CA ALA A 92 -12.43 -9.32 -7.07
C ALA A 92 -11.81 -7.95 -6.81
N PHE A 93 -10.51 -7.80 -7.09
CA PHE A 93 -9.82 -6.51 -7.01
C PHE A 93 -10.10 -5.69 -8.26
N LEU A 94 -10.71 -4.53 -8.08
CA LEU A 94 -11.12 -3.64 -9.16
C LEU A 94 -10.26 -2.38 -9.19
N PRO A 95 -9.99 -1.80 -10.38
CA PRO A 95 -9.11 -0.64 -10.51
C PRO A 95 -9.53 0.55 -9.64
N ALA A 96 -8.53 1.29 -9.16
CA ALA A 96 -8.75 2.55 -8.46
C ALA A 96 -9.26 3.66 -9.41
N GLY A 97 -9.81 4.71 -8.80
CA GLY A 97 -10.01 6.01 -9.45
C GLY A 97 -11.42 6.28 -9.96
N ARG A 98 -12.23 5.24 -10.19
CA ARG A 98 -13.67 5.40 -10.48
C ARG A 98 -14.49 4.33 -9.76
N PRO A 99 -15.68 4.66 -9.25
CA PRO A 99 -16.60 3.62 -8.82
C PRO A 99 -16.89 2.68 -10.00
N PRO A 100 -16.90 1.35 -9.78
CA PRO A 100 -17.19 0.40 -10.84
C PRO A 100 -18.63 0.58 -11.35
N PRO A 101 -18.91 0.07 -12.56
CA PRO A 101 -20.26 -0.08 -13.06
C PRO A 101 -21.17 -0.81 -12.05
N LEU A 102 -22.39 -0.29 -11.84
CA LEU A 102 -23.33 -0.79 -10.83
C LEU A 102 -23.80 -2.22 -11.12
N ASP A 103 -23.82 -2.60 -12.38
CA ASP A 103 -24.13 -3.93 -12.85
C ASP A 103 -23.12 -4.96 -12.39
N LEU A 104 -21.83 -4.63 -12.48
CA LEU A 104 -20.78 -5.48 -11.95
C LEU A 104 -20.98 -5.70 -10.44
N LEU A 105 -21.17 -4.63 -9.66
CA LEU A 105 -21.40 -4.73 -8.22
C LEU A 105 -22.61 -5.58 -7.84
N ARG A 106 -23.69 -5.50 -8.61
CA ARG A 106 -24.91 -6.26 -8.31
C ARG A 106 -24.75 -7.77 -8.50
N SER A 107 -23.65 -8.20 -9.12
CA SER A 107 -23.22 -9.61 -9.15
C SER A 107 -22.46 -10.04 -7.89
N CYS A 108 -22.01 -9.08 -7.08
CA CYS A 108 -21.31 -9.32 -5.82
C CYS A 108 -22.27 -9.34 -4.62
N ASP A 109 -21.82 -9.90 -3.50
CA ASP A 109 -22.55 -9.95 -2.23
C ASP A 109 -22.21 -8.78 -1.32
N ALA A 110 -20.99 -8.25 -1.43
CA ALA A 110 -20.53 -7.09 -0.70
C ALA A 110 -19.45 -6.33 -1.48
N ALA A 111 -19.15 -5.13 -1.00
CA ALA A 111 -18.05 -4.30 -1.48
C ALA A 111 -17.21 -3.75 -0.32
N LEU A 112 -15.91 -3.64 -0.53
CA LEU A 112 -14.97 -2.98 0.37
C LEU A 112 -14.20 -1.91 -0.40
N ILE A 113 -14.28 -0.67 0.06
CA ILE A 113 -13.43 0.43 -0.41
C ILE A 113 -12.30 0.59 0.59
N GLY A 114 -11.06 0.35 0.20
CA GLY A 114 -9.97 0.34 1.16
C GLY A 114 -8.60 0.40 0.57
N GLY A 115 -7.62 0.54 1.46
CA GLY A 115 -6.20 0.57 1.14
C GLY A 115 -5.66 1.98 1.04
N GLY A 116 -4.85 2.40 2.01
CA GLY A 116 -3.97 3.55 1.87
C GLY A 116 -4.64 4.93 1.83
N GLY A 117 -3.95 5.88 1.20
CA GLY A 117 -4.34 7.29 1.12
C GLY A 117 -5.28 7.60 -0.05
N LEU A 118 -6.43 6.92 -0.14
CA LEU A 118 -7.37 7.09 -1.26
C LEU A 118 -8.20 8.36 -1.19
N ILE A 119 -8.35 8.95 -0.01
CA ILE A 119 -9.15 10.16 0.20
C ILE A 119 -8.24 11.38 0.02
N MET A 120 -8.19 11.86 -1.23
CA MET A 120 -7.40 13.02 -1.66
C MET A 120 -8.28 14.12 -2.28
N ASP A 121 -7.69 15.31 -2.43
CA ASP A 121 -8.31 16.61 -2.72
C ASP A 121 -9.40 16.62 -3.83
N ARG A 122 -9.32 15.76 -4.86
CA ARG A 122 -10.27 15.75 -5.99
C ARG A 122 -11.34 14.64 -5.91
N GLY A 123 -11.44 13.95 -4.79
CA GLY A 123 -12.48 12.97 -4.50
C GLY A 123 -12.23 11.59 -5.10
N GLY A 124 -11.60 11.45 -6.28
CA GLY A 124 -11.31 10.13 -6.87
C GLY A 124 -12.52 9.18 -6.84
N VAL A 125 -12.35 7.98 -6.26
CA VAL A 125 -13.41 6.98 -6.05
C VAL A 125 -14.51 7.45 -5.07
N PHE A 126 -14.23 8.45 -4.24
CA PHE A 126 -15.16 9.01 -3.27
C PHE A 126 -16.08 10.10 -3.85
N ARG A 127 -15.89 10.51 -5.10
CA ARG A 127 -16.84 11.41 -5.76
C ARG A 127 -18.16 10.67 -6.00
N ASP A 128 -19.28 11.24 -5.54
CA ASP A 128 -20.63 10.66 -5.61
C ASP A 128 -20.75 9.25 -4.98
N VAL A 129 -19.83 8.89 -4.09
CA VAL A 129 -19.77 7.55 -3.49
C VAL A 129 -20.99 7.22 -2.65
N ALA A 130 -21.61 8.18 -1.96
CA ALA A 130 -22.83 7.97 -1.20
C ALA A 130 -24.01 7.62 -2.12
N ARG A 131 -24.09 8.31 -3.28
CA ARG A 131 -25.08 8.00 -4.33
C ARG A 131 -24.81 6.62 -4.93
N TRP A 132 -23.56 6.31 -5.20
CA TRP A 132 -23.14 5.01 -5.74
C TRP A 132 -23.45 3.86 -4.77
N MET A 133 -23.08 3.98 -3.49
CA MET A 133 -23.40 2.98 -2.43
C MET A 133 -24.90 2.72 -2.34
N ARG A 134 -25.71 3.78 -2.37
CA ARG A 134 -27.18 3.67 -2.36
C ARG A 134 -27.71 2.88 -3.57
N ARG A 135 -27.15 3.09 -4.76
CA ARG A 135 -27.60 2.44 -6.00
C ARG A 135 -27.06 1.01 -6.17
N ALA A 136 -25.94 0.69 -5.53
CA ALA A 136 -25.33 -0.63 -5.58
C ALA A 136 -26.26 -1.70 -4.98
N GLY A 137 -26.98 -1.35 -3.90
CA GLY A 137 -27.94 -2.26 -3.26
C GLY A 137 -27.29 -3.46 -2.56
N ILE A 138 -26.00 -3.34 -2.25
CA ILE A 138 -25.21 -4.32 -1.50
C ILE A 138 -24.56 -3.65 -0.29
N PRO A 139 -24.23 -4.41 0.78
CA PRO A 139 -23.39 -3.93 1.86
C PRO A 139 -22.05 -3.41 1.33
N VAL A 140 -21.70 -2.20 1.74
CA VAL A 140 -20.40 -1.60 1.42
C VAL A 140 -19.72 -1.18 2.72
N ALA A 141 -18.44 -1.45 2.86
CA ALA A 141 -17.64 -0.98 4.00
C ALA A 141 -16.36 -0.25 3.53
N LEU A 142 -15.81 0.57 4.41
CA LEU A 142 -14.51 1.21 4.20
C LEU A 142 -13.46 0.56 5.10
N ALA A 143 -12.33 0.10 4.55
CA ALA A 143 -11.30 -0.63 5.29
C ALA A 143 -9.90 -0.01 5.16
N GLY A 144 -9.29 0.37 6.28
CA GLY A 144 -7.93 0.91 6.32
C GLY A 144 -7.73 2.17 5.47
N VAL A 145 -8.72 3.07 5.45
CA VAL A 145 -8.66 4.32 4.67
C VAL A 145 -7.99 5.44 5.46
N SER A 146 -7.50 6.45 4.74
CA SER A 146 -6.88 7.64 5.32
C SER A 146 -7.23 8.87 4.49
N ALA A 147 -7.41 10.00 5.17
CA ALA A 147 -7.67 11.29 4.58
C ALA A 147 -6.46 12.20 4.76
N GLU A 148 -6.02 12.84 3.67
CA GLU A 148 -4.94 13.82 3.71
C GLU A 148 -5.49 15.24 3.73
N ARG A 149 -6.22 15.65 2.69
CA ARG A 149 -6.91 16.95 2.64
C ARG A 149 -8.32 16.73 2.12
N LEU A 150 -9.26 17.41 2.75
CA LEU A 150 -10.68 17.35 2.43
C LEU A 150 -11.17 18.78 2.25
N ASP A 151 -11.71 19.07 1.07
CA ASP A 151 -12.59 20.22 0.92
C ASP A 151 -13.96 19.91 1.55
N GLU A 152 -14.75 20.97 1.77
CA GLU A 152 -16.08 20.82 2.38
C GLU A 152 -17.05 19.96 1.54
N PRO A 153 -17.09 20.08 0.19
CA PRO A 153 -17.89 19.17 -0.64
C PRO A 153 -17.55 17.69 -0.44
N LEU A 154 -16.28 17.31 -0.49
CA LEU A 154 -15.84 15.93 -0.30
C LEU A 154 -16.09 15.46 1.14
N ARG A 155 -15.90 16.31 2.15
CA ARG A 155 -16.26 16.00 3.54
C ARG A 155 -17.74 15.65 3.67
N ARG A 156 -18.64 16.47 3.11
CA ARG A 156 -20.09 16.21 3.12
C ARG A 156 -20.43 14.90 2.42
N GLU A 157 -19.83 14.65 1.26
CA GLU A 157 -20.01 13.40 0.51
C GLU A 157 -19.56 12.18 1.31
N LEU A 158 -18.38 12.24 1.96
CA LEU A 158 -17.89 11.17 2.84
C LEU A 158 -18.81 10.94 4.03
N ARG A 159 -19.30 12.00 4.69
CA ARG A 159 -20.27 11.86 5.80
C ARG A 159 -21.56 11.18 5.34
N ALA A 160 -22.07 11.56 4.16
CA ALA A 160 -23.24 10.90 3.57
C ALA A 160 -22.96 9.41 3.26
N ALA A 161 -21.74 9.09 2.81
CA ALA A 161 -21.31 7.72 2.56
C ALA A 161 -21.19 6.90 3.85
N LEU A 162 -20.69 7.49 4.94
CA LEU A 162 -20.62 6.83 6.25
C LEU A 162 -22.00 6.43 6.79
N GLY A 163 -23.04 7.21 6.49
CA GLY A 163 -24.44 6.86 6.81
C GLY A 163 -24.96 5.63 6.03
N ARG A 164 -24.27 5.23 4.95
CA ARG A 164 -24.60 4.06 4.12
C ARG A 164 -23.67 2.87 4.33
N ALA A 165 -22.44 3.11 4.76
CA ALA A 165 -21.47 2.06 5.01
C ALA A 165 -21.93 1.13 6.15
N VAL A 166 -21.54 -0.15 6.09
CA VAL A 166 -21.66 -1.09 7.22
C VAL A 166 -20.74 -0.63 8.35
N PHE A 167 -19.49 -0.32 8.01
CA PHE A 167 -18.52 0.31 8.89
C PHE A 167 -17.51 1.12 8.07
N ALA A 168 -16.75 1.98 8.75
CA ALA A 168 -15.59 2.65 8.20
C ALA A 168 -14.39 2.61 9.15
N TRP A 169 -13.32 1.96 8.72
CA TRP A 169 -12.06 1.86 9.43
C TRP A 169 -11.08 2.88 8.88
N PHE A 170 -10.73 3.87 9.69
CA PHE A 170 -9.68 4.84 9.44
C PHE A 170 -8.37 4.40 10.09
N ARG A 171 -7.24 4.56 9.39
CA ARG A 171 -5.93 4.12 9.91
C ARG A 171 -5.31 5.03 10.96
N ASP A 172 -5.83 6.26 11.10
CA ASP A 172 -5.33 7.28 12.03
C ASP A 172 -6.44 8.22 12.49
N ARG A 173 -6.30 8.77 13.71
CA ARG A 173 -7.31 9.64 14.33
C ARG A 173 -7.56 10.92 13.55
N ALA A 174 -6.51 11.52 12.99
CA ALA A 174 -6.64 12.75 12.22
C ALA A 174 -7.47 12.56 10.95
N SER A 175 -7.33 11.41 10.28
CA SER A 175 -8.17 11.07 9.12
C SER A 175 -9.65 11.00 9.47
N LEU A 176 -9.99 10.38 10.60
CA LEU A 176 -11.38 10.35 11.08
C LEU A 176 -11.86 11.75 11.48
N ALA A 177 -11.05 12.50 12.23
CA ALA A 177 -11.37 13.87 12.65
C ALA A 177 -11.62 14.79 11.45
N ALA A 178 -10.88 14.63 10.35
CA ALA A 178 -11.06 15.43 9.14
C ALA A 178 -12.42 15.21 8.46
N VAL A 179 -13.00 14.01 8.58
CA VAL A 179 -14.37 13.67 8.12
C VAL A 179 -15.43 14.04 9.18
N GLY A 180 -15.02 14.03 10.45
CA GLY A 180 -15.87 14.21 11.62
C GLY A 180 -16.38 12.87 12.16
N GLU A 181 -16.57 12.80 13.48
CA GLU A 181 -17.02 11.58 14.17
C GLU A 181 -18.33 11.04 13.59
N HIS A 182 -18.46 9.71 13.63
CA HIS A 182 -19.60 8.98 13.11
C HIS A 182 -19.72 7.61 13.82
N PRO A 183 -20.92 7.14 14.21
CA PRO A 183 -21.10 5.91 14.98
C PRO A 183 -20.67 4.62 14.25
N ARG A 184 -20.59 4.67 12.92
CA ARG A 184 -20.09 3.56 12.09
C ARG A 184 -18.60 3.65 11.76
N ALA A 185 -17.94 4.72 12.17
CA ALA A 185 -16.52 4.94 11.91
C ALA A 185 -15.69 4.66 13.15
N PHE A 186 -14.50 4.11 12.96
CA PHE A 186 -13.56 3.85 14.04
C PHE A 186 -12.12 3.96 13.54
N VAL A 187 -11.19 4.05 14.49
CA VAL A 187 -9.75 4.03 14.23
C VAL A 187 -9.18 2.67 14.61
N ALA A 188 -8.38 2.11 13.72
CA ALA A 188 -7.54 0.96 14.01
C ALA A 188 -6.24 1.07 13.19
N PRO A 189 -5.17 0.34 13.54
CA PRO A 189 -3.90 0.40 12.81
C PRO A 189 -4.05 0.13 11.30
N ASP A 190 -3.04 0.40 10.51
CA ASP A 190 -3.03 0.09 9.06
C ASP A 190 -3.35 -1.39 8.74
N LEU A 191 -4.00 -1.66 7.60
CA LEU A 191 -4.42 -3.01 7.15
C LEU A 191 -3.28 -4.04 7.18
N THR A 192 -2.05 -3.60 6.92
CA THR A 192 -0.88 -4.48 6.91
C THR A 192 -0.58 -5.11 8.28
N TRP A 193 -1.11 -4.56 9.37
CA TRP A 193 -0.95 -5.12 10.72
C TRP A 193 -1.77 -6.38 10.98
N LEU A 194 -2.79 -6.68 10.16
CA LEU A 194 -3.57 -7.93 10.30
C LEU A 194 -2.67 -9.15 10.20
N TYR A 195 -1.68 -9.08 9.30
CA TYR A 195 -0.68 -10.11 9.08
C TYR A 195 0.66 -9.43 8.87
N PRO A 196 1.36 -9.04 9.93
CA PRO A 196 2.55 -8.23 9.76
C PRO A 196 3.69 -9.07 9.16
N LEU A 197 4.69 -8.42 8.58
CA LEU A 197 5.88 -9.10 8.03
C LEU A 197 6.58 -9.95 9.11
N PRO A 198 7.33 -11.01 8.71
CA PRO A 198 8.19 -11.73 9.64
C PRO A 198 9.17 -10.79 10.34
N GLU A 199 9.47 -11.10 11.60
CA GLU A 199 10.54 -10.38 12.31
C GLU A 199 11.88 -10.70 11.66
N ALA A 200 12.71 -9.67 11.51
CA ALA A 200 14.07 -9.84 11.05
C ALA A 200 14.92 -10.47 12.17
N PRO A 201 16.00 -11.20 11.82
CA PRO A 201 16.96 -11.68 12.80
C PRO A 201 17.48 -10.55 13.70
N ALA A 202 17.87 -10.84 14.93
CA ALA A 202 18.40 -9.80 15.83
C ALA A 202 19.66 -9.13 15.23
N ALA A 203 20.55 -9.93 14.64
CA ALA A 203 21.73 -9.45 13.94
C ALA A 203 21.34 -8.75 12.63
N GLY A 204 21.94 -7.59 12.41
CA GLY A 204 21.85 -6.79 11.19
C GLY A 204 22.86 -5.65 11.27
N ALA A 205 23.26 -5.10 10.13
CA ALA A 205 24.23 -4.01 10.04
C ALA A 205 23.75 -2.95 9.04
N GLY A 206 23.95 -1.68 9.41
CA GLY A 206 23.63 -0.52 8.58
C GLY A 206 22.14 -0.31 8.32
N LEU A 207 21.81 0.28 7.16
CA LEU A 207 20.48 0.85 6.88
C LEU A 207 19.83 0.25 5.64
N ALA A 208 18.56 -0.14 5.74
CA ALA A 208 17.71 -0.31 4.57
C ALA A 208 17.19 1.07 4.13
N VAL A 209 17.27 1.40 2.84
CA VAL A 209 16.97 2.74 2.32
C VAL A 209 15.71 2.72 1.47
N ALA A 210 14.63 3.34 1.96
CA ALA A 210 13.32 3.46 1.32
C ALA A 210 12.92 4.93 1.14
N LEU A 211 13.64 5.64 0.25
CA LEU A 211 13.41 7.05 -0.06
C LEU A 211 12.54 7.23 -1.31
N SER A 212 11.87 8.38 -1.40
CA SER A 212 10.97 8.73 -2.51
C SER A 212 11.25 10.13 -3.02
N ARG A 213 11.28 10.32 -4.34
CA ARG A 213 11.45 11.64 -4.95
C ARG A 213 10.21 12.50 -4.68
N ARG A 214 10.43 13.72 -4.20
CA ARG A 214 9.38 14.71 -3.90
C ARG A 214 9.83 16.11 -4.34
N PRO A 215 8.90 17.08 -4.48
CA PRO A 215 9.28 18.48 -4.63
C PRO A 215 10.29 18.89 -3.55
N GLY A 216 11.40 19.50 -3.95
CA GLY A 216 12.48 19.91 -3.04
C GLY A 216 13.46 18.79 -2.62
N PHE A 217 13.33 17.56 -3.12
CA PHE A 217 14.29 16.50 -2.84
C PHE A 217 15.62 16.74 -3.58
N ASP A 218 16.70 16.98 -2.82
CA ASP A 218 18.06 17.10 -3.35
C ASP A 218 18.82 15.76 -3.30
N ALA A 219 18.86 15.07 -4.43
CA ALA A 219 19.53 13.78 -4.55
C ALA A 219 21.04 13.86 -4.33
N ALA A 220 21.69 14.98 -4.68
CA ALA A 220 23.13 15.13 -4.50
C ALA A 220 23.49 15.23 -3.01
N SER A 221 22.73 16.00 -2.24
CA SER A 221 22.91 16.08 -0.78
C SER A 221 22.62 14.76 -0.09
N TRP A 222 21.57 14.03 -0.49
CA TRP A 222 21.29 12.69 0.06
C TRP A 222 22.38 11.68 -0.29
N ARG A 223 22.89 11.67 -1.53
CA ARG A 223 24.00 10.79 -1.92
C ARG A 223 25.25 11.07 -1.05
N ARG A 224 25.61 12.34 -0.86
CA ARG A 224 26.73 12.72 0.02
C ARG A 224 26.51 12.28 1.47
N ALA A 225 25.31 12.50 2.02
CA ALA A 225 24.99 12.12 3.38
C ALA A 225 25.02 10.59 3.59
N LEU A 226 24.52 9.82 2.62
CA LEU A 226 24.56 8.36 2.65
C LEU A 226 25.99 7.83 2.53
N ALA A 227 26.80 8.38 1.62
CA ALA A 227 28.20 8.00 1.45
C ALA A 227 29.08 8.34 2.67
N ALA A 228 28.68 9.33 3.47
CA ALA A 228 29.36 9.69 4.72
C ALA A 228 28.99 8.76 5.90
N LEU A 229 28.04 7.83 5.73
CA LEU A 229 27.78 6.81 6.72
C LEU A 229 28.82 5.70 6.59
N ASP A 230 29.55 5.44 7.66
CA ASP A 230 30.41 4.26 7.79
C ASP A 230 29.57 3.02 8.12
N ALA A 231 28.62 2.69 7.24
CA ALA A 231 27.65 1.62 7.45
C ALA A 231 27.16 1.02 6.13
N PRO A 232 26.88 -0.31 6.08
CA PRO A 232 26.27 -0.92 4.91
C PRO A 232 24.91 -0.31 4.55
N LEU A 233 24.65 -0.10 3.25
CA LEU A 233 23.38 0.43 2.75
C LEU A 233 22.68 -0.63 1.89
N HIS A 234 21.43 -0.93 2.23
CA HIS A 234 20.62 -1.95 1.57
C HIS A 234 19.45 -1.29 0.83
N PRO A 235 19.33 -1.41 -0.50
CA PRO A 235 18.27 -0.76 -1.26
C PRO A 235 16.90 -1.39 -0.97
N LEU A 236 15.91 -0.57 -0.56
CA LEU A 236 14.54 -1.02 -0.27
C LEU A 236 13.51 -0.14 -1.03
N PRO A 237 13.43 -0.26 -2.37
CA PRO A 237 12.37 0.39 -3.14
C PRO A 237 10.99 -0.15 -2.74
N LEU A 238 10.01 0.75 -2.63
CA LEU A 238 8.63 0.38 -2.28
C LEU A 238 7.62 0.74 -3.38
N TYR A 239 8.06 1.35 -4.46
CA TYR A 239 7.25 1.70 -5.62
C TYR A 239 8.06 1.51 -6.90
N PHE A 240 7.52 0.73 -7.85
CA PHE A 240 8.29 0.28 -9.02
C PHE A 240 7.69 0.71 -10.36
N GLU A 241 6.48 1.26 -10.38
CA GLU A 241 5.84 1.73 -11.61
C GLU A 241 6.59 2.96 -12.17
N ASN A 242 6.88 2.93 -13.48
CA ASN A 242 7.65 3.96 -14.20
C ASN A 242 9.00 4.31 -13.52
N GLY A 243 9.66 3.31 -12.95
CA GLY A 243 10.95 3.46 -12.24
C GLY A 243 10.81 3.91 -10.78
N GLY A 244 9.72 4.58 -10.40
CA GLY A 244 9.33 4.86 -9.01
C GLY A 244 10.47 5.19 -8.03
N ASP A 245 10.49 4.48 -6.90
CA ASP A 245 11.57 4.54 -5.90
C ASP A 245 12.85 3.85 -6.38
N ALA A 246 12.74 2.80 -7.19
CA ALA A 246 13.88 2.02 -7.66
C ALA A 246 14.89 2.89 -8.44
N ALA A 247 14.40 3.77 -9.32
CA ALA A 247 15.24 4.69 -10.08
C ALA A 247 15.99 5.69 -9.16
N LEU A 248 15.30 6.24 -8.14
CA LEU A 248 15.94 7.12 -7.17
C LEU A 248 16.98 6.36 -6.34
N ILE A 249 16.66 5.17 -5.87
CA ILE A 249 17.60 4.39 -5.04
C ILE A 249 18.83 3.97 -5.86
N ALA A 250 18.65 3.62 -7.14
CA ALA A 250 19.76 3.35 -8.05
C ALA A 250 20.66 4.58 -8.25
N GLU A 251 20.07 5.78 -8.33
CA GLU A 251 20.82 7.04 -8.38
C GLU A 251 21.60 7.34 -7.09
N LEU A 252 21.06 6.95 -5.93
CA LEU A 252 21.70 7.20 -4.63
C LEU A 252 22.78 6.17 -4.28
N LEU A 253 22.54 4.89 -4.59
CA LEU A 253 23.36 3.76 -4.11
C LEU A 253 24.09 2.99 -5.22
N GLY A 254 23.77 3.25 -6.50
CA GLY A 254 24.27 2.51 -7.65
C GLY A 254 23.27 1.46 -8.19
N PRO A 255 23.26 1.17 -9.50
CA PRO A 255 22.20 0.39 -10.15
C PRO A 255 22.24 -1.12 -9.88
N GLN A 256 23.41 -1.71 -9.61
CA GLN A 256 23.57 -3.17 -9.57
C GLN A 256 22.92 -3.85 -8.36
N ALA A 257 22.46 -3.08 -7.36
CA ALA A 257 21.95 -3.63 -6.10
C ALA A 257 20.43 -3.50 -5.95
N VAL A 258 19.73 -2.77 -6.85
CA VAL A 258 18.33 -2.41 -6.62
C VAL A 258 17.39 -3.51 -7.13
N PRO A 259 16.55 -4.12 -6.27
CA PRO A 259 15.62 -5.16 -6.71
C PRO A 259 14.52 -4.57 -7.60
N GLU A 260 13.97 -5.40 -8.50
CA GLU A 260 12.88 -5.01 -9.43
C GLU A 260 11.47 -5.21 -8.82
N GLU A 261 11.41 -5.85 -7.66
CA GLU A 261 10.21 -6.11 -6.88
C GLU A 261 10.50 -5.99 -5.37
N LEU A 262 9.47 -6.07 -4.53
CA LEU A 262 9.65 -6.04 -3.08
C LEU A 262 10.43 -7.27 -2.61
N ASP A 263 11.69 -7.08 -2.24
CA ASP A 263 12.48 -8.05 -1.48
C ASP A 263 12.56 -7.62 -0.01
N LEU A 264 12.42 -8.59 0.89
CA LEU A 264 12.58 -8.40 2.33
C LEU A 264 14.04 -8.62 2.80
N ALA A 265 14.95 -9.05 1.93
CA ALA A 265 16.38 -9.20 2.27
C ALA A 265 17.00 -7.93 2.87
N PRO A 266 16.74 -6.72 2.33
CA PRO A 266 17.23 -5.48 2.94
C PRO A 266 16.81 -5.32 4.40
N LEU A 267 15.55 -5.63 4.73
CA LEU A 267 15.04 -5.56 6.12
C LEU A 267 15.67 -6.63 7.03
N ARG A 268 15.97 -7.81 6.48
CA ARG A 268 16.64 -8.88 7.21
C ARG A 268 18.09 -8.52 7.55
N HIS A 269 18.81 -7.90 6.63
CA HIS A 269 20.24 -7.60 6.79
C HIS A 269 20.52 -6.26 7.47
N ALA A 270 19.63 -5.28 7.36
CA ALA A 270 19.83 -3.97 7.97
C ALA A 270 19.59 -3.97 9.49
N ALA A 271 20.28 -3.09 10.21
CA ALA A 271 20.04 -2.83 11.62
C ALA A 271 18.84 -1.89 11.85
N ALA A 272 18.64 -0.91 10.96
CA ALA A 272 17.51 0.01 10.97
C ALA A 272 17.07 0.37 9.53
N VAL A 273 16.03 1.19 9.40
CA VAL A 273 15.48 1.62 8.10
C VAL A 273 15.50 3.13 7.98
N LEU A 274 16.13 3.69 6.94
CA LEU A 274 15.93 5.08 6.54
C LEU A 274 14.78 5.15 5.55
N THR A 275 13.73 5.92 5.85
CA THR A 275 12.54 5.98 4.99
C THR A 275 11.91 7.35 4.90
N SER A 276 11.41 7.69 3.71
CA SER A 276 10.45 8.80 3.52
C SER A 276 9.05 8.30 3.14
N ARG A 277 8.85 6.98 3.07
CA ARG A 277 7.60 6.30 2.71
C ARG A 277 6.89 5.82 3.99
N TYR A 278 5.57 6.02 4.07
CA TYR A 278 4.74 5.52 5.17
C TYR A 278 4.92 4.01 5.38
N HIS A 279 4.77 3.22 4.31
CA HIS A 279 4.95 1.77 4.41
C HIS A 279 6.39 1.34 4.67
N GLY A 280 7.40 2.17 4.40
CA GLY A 280 8.78 1.88 4.83
C GLY A 280 8.92 1.92 6.36
N LEU A 281 8.25 2.86 7.02
CA LEU A 281 8.18 2.92 8.49
C LEU A 281 7.39 1.74 9.05
N ILE A 282 6.22 1.44 8.46
CA ILE A 282 5.40 0.30 8.89
C ILE A 282 6.16 -1.01 8.74
N PHE A 283 6.82 -1.26 7.61
CA PHE A 283 7.59 -2.48 7.38
C PHE A 283 8.81 -2.59 8.30
N ALA A 284 9.49 -1.48 8.61
CA ALA A 284 10.54 -1.47 9.62
C ALA A 284 10.03 -1.97 10.98
N LEU A 285 8.94 -1.36 11.47
CA LEU A 285 8.33 -1.72 12.73
C LEU A 285 7.81 -3.17 12.74
N GLN A 286 7.19 -3.61 11.65
CA GLN A 286 6.79 -5.00 11.49
C GLN A 286 8.02 -5.91 11.56
N SER A 287 9.12 -5.62 10.89
CA SER A 287 10.31 -6.46 10.99
C SER A 287 11.07 -6.31 12.32
N GLY A 288 10.58 -5.52 13.29
CA GLY A 288 11.21 -5.29 14.58
C GLY A 288 12.45 -4.41 14.49
N ARG A 289 12.57 -3.63 13.41
CA ARG A 289 13.67 -2.69 13.16
C ARG A 289 13.23 -1.27 13.54
N PRO A 290 14.09 -0.47 14.19
CA PRO A 290 13.84 0.96 14.30
C PRO A 290 14.00 1.64 12.93
N ALA A 291 13.54 2.87 12.83
CA ALA A 291 13.57 3.61 11.59
C ALA A 291 14.02 5.06 11.80
N LEU A 292 14.80 5.60 10.87
CA LEU A 292 15.04 7.02 10.69
C LEU A 292 14.06 7.53 9.62
N VAL A 293 13.20 8.46 10.00
CA VAL A 293 12.08 8.88 9.15
C VAL A 293 12.30 10.30 8.66
N THR A 294 12.28 10.50 7.35
CA THR A 294 12.51 11.82 6.74
C THR A 294 11.34 12.29 5.88
N GLY A 295 11.27 13.61 5.70
CA GLY A 295 10.28 14.29 4.88
C GLY A 295 9.05 14.76 5.64
N GLU A 296 8.43 15.81 5.11
CA GLU A 296 7.32 16.54 5.76
C GLU A 296 5.93 15.93 5.52
N GLN A 297 5.85 14.63 5.22
CA GLN A 297 4.54 14.03 4.95
C GLN A 297 3.70 14.01 6.22
N PRO A 298 2.50 14.64 6.25
CA PRO A 298 1.72 14.77 7.47
C PRO A 298 1.43 13.41 8.15
N LYS A 299 1.18 12.37 7.37
CA LYS A 299 0.93 11.01 7.88
C LYS A 299 2.13 10.39 8.62
N LEU A 300 3.36 10.69 8.21
CA LEU A 300 4.55 10.22 8.92
C LEU A 300 4.69 10.94 10.26
N ARG A 301 4.60 12.28 10.26
CA ARG A 301 4.70 13.09 11.49
C ARG A 301 3.64 12.70 12.52
N ARG A 302 2.39 12.52 12.07
CA ARG A 302 1.29 12.07 12.94
C ARG A 302 1.55 10.68 13.52
N PHE A 303 2.01 9.74 12.70
CA PHE A 303 2.32 8.39 13.18
C PHE A 303 3.46 8.39 14.20
N LEU A 304 4.51 9.19 13.98
CA LEU A 304 5.59 9.34 14.95
C LEU A 304 5.06 9.91 16.27
N ALA A 305 4.30 11.00 16.23
CA ALA A 305 3.74 11.63 17.42
C ALA A 305 2.76 10.73 18.19
N GLU A 306 1.86 10.04 17.48
CA GLU A 306 0.89 9.12 18.11
C GLU A 306 1.55 7.94 18.83
N HIS A 307 2.80 7.64 18.53
CA HIS A 307 3.55 6.53 19.09
C HIS A 307 4.85 6.96 19.81
N GLU A 308 4.98 8.26 20.08
CA GLU A 308 6.09 8.88 20.79
C GLU A 308 7.47 8.72 20.09
N LEU A 309 7.48 8.42 18.79
CA LEU A 309 8.68 8.15 17.99
C LEU A 309 9.28 9.41 17.35
N GLU A 310 9.01 10.61 17.86
CA GLU A 310 9.49 11.85 17.25
C GLU A 310 11.02 11.95 17.23
N ASP A 311 11.70 11.26 18.16
CA ASP A 311 13.15 11.14 18.21
C ASP A 311 13.75 10.43 16.98
N TRP A 312 12.93 9.70 16.23
CA TRP A 312 13.30 9.01 14.99
C TRP A 312 13.22 9.89 13.74
N ALA A 313 12.72 11.12 13.86
CA ALA A 313 12.63 12.04 12.74
C ALA A 313 14.02 12.57 12.33
N VAL A 314 14.22 12.69 11.02
CA VAL A 314 15.41 13.27 10.38
C VAL A 314 14.96 14.40 9.47
N ALA A 315 15.28 15.65 9.85
CA ALA A 315 14.84 16.85 9.13
C ALA A 315 15.40 16.91 7.70
N GLY A 316 16.60 16.38 7.48
CA GLY A 316 17.25 16.38 6.17
C GLY A 316 18.59 15.63 6.16
N PRO A 317 19.26 15.59 5.00
CA PRO A 317 20.52 14.84 4.82
C PRO A 317 21.62 15.26 5.79
N GLN A 318 21.66 16.54 6.19
CA GLN A 318 22.64 17.08 7.14
C GLN A 318 22.53 16.50 8.56
N GLU A 319 21.36 16.03 8.97
CA GLU A 319 21.16 15.39 10.29
C GLU A 319 21.38 13.88 10.27
N LEU A 320 21.45 13.25 9.10
CA LEU A 320 21.42 11.80 8.96
C LEU A 320 22.52 11.11 9.78
N ALA A 321 23.76 11.58 9.67
CA ALA A 321 24.90 10.95 10.34
C ALA A 321 24.87 11.11 11.87
N SER A 322 24.40 12.24 12.39
CA SER A 322 24.28 12.44 13.84
C SER A 322 23.13 11.62 14.42
N ARG A 323 22.00 11.53 13.71
CA ARG A 323 20.82 10.73 14.08
C ARG A 323 21.13 9.24 14.03
N TRP A 324 21.80 8.77 12.98
CA TRP A 324 22.24 7.38 12.86
C TRP A 324 23.15 6.99 14.01
N ARG A 325 24.22 7.74 14.28
CA ARG A 325 25.14 7.44 15.39
C ARG A 325 24.46 7.41 16.75
N ARG A 326 23.44 8.25 16.98
CA ARG A 326 22.64 8.19 18.21
C ARG A 326 21.82 6.90 18.28
N MET A 327 21.09 6.58 17.22
CA MET A 327 20.28 5.36 17.15
C MET A 327 21.14 4.09 17.28
N GLU A 328 22.34 4.09 16.68
CA GLU A 328 23.27 2.97 16.70
C GLU A 328 23.79 2.66 18.12
N ARG A 329 24.12 3.70 18.91
CA ARG A 329 24.54 3.53 20.32
C ARG A 329 23.46 2.84 21.16
N ASP A 330 22.20 3.14 20.90
CA ASP A 330 21.04 2.63 21.65
C ASP A 330 20.19 1.65 20.83
N LEU A 331 20.81 0.96 19.85
CA LEU A 331 20.09 0.18 18.84
C LEU A 331 19.18 -0.89 19.46
N ALA A 332 19.67 -1.57 20.50
CA ALA A 332 18.91 -2.61 21.20
C ALA A 332 17.64 -2.04 21.85
N ALA A 333 17.72 -0.85 22.46
CA ALA A 333 16.58 -0.19 23.09
C ALA A 333 15.54 0.24 22.04
N HIS A 334 15.99 0.82 20.92
CA HIS A 334 15.12 1.19 19.81
C HIS A 334 14.47 -0.02 19.13
N ALA A 335 15.19 -1.13 18.93
CA ALA A 335 14.63 -2.38 18.40
C ALA A 335 13.61 -2.99 19.38
N ALA A 336 13.88 -2.97 20.68
CA ALA A 336 12.92 -3.42 21.69
C ALA A 336 11.64 -2.57 21.66
N ARG A 337 11.77 -1.24 21.48
CA ARG A 337 10.64 -0.33 21.28
C ARG A 337 9.82 -0.67 20.04
N ALA A 338 10.49 -0.92 18.90
CA ALA A 338 9.83 -1.34 17.65
C ALA A 338 9.03 -2.64 17.84
N ARG A 339 9.61 -3.66 18.49
CA ARG A 339 8.93 -4.94 18.75
C ARG A 339 7.74 -4.81 19.72
N ARG A 340 7.84 -3.96 20.75
CA ARG A 340 6.70 -3.66 21.63
C ARG A 340 5.56 -3.03 20.84
N LEU A 341 5.87 -2.03 20.02
CA LEU A 341 4.88 -1.37 19.17
C LEU A 341 4.26 -2.34 18.16
N ARG A 342 5.06 -3.20 17.53
CA ARG A 342 4.60 -4.25 16.62
C ARG A 342 3.51 -5.13 17.25
N ARG A 343 3.78 -5.68 18.45
CA ARG A 343 2.81 -6.53 19.15
C ARG A 343 1.52 -5.77 19.47
N ARG A 344 1.65 -4.55 20.02
CA ARG A 344 0.51 -3.70 20.36
C ARG A 344 -0.38 -3.42 19.15
N LEU A 345 0.20 -2.98 18.03
CA LEU A 345 -0.56 -2.66 16.82
C LEU A 345 -1.18 -3.90 16.17
N HIS A 346 -0.49 -5.04 16.21
CA HIS A 346 -1.06 -6.31 15.74
C HIS A 346 -2.26 -6.76 16.58
N ASP A 347 -2.16 -6.71 17.90
CA ASP A 347 -3.27 -7.07 18.79
C ASP A 347 -4.44 -6.09 18.65
N GLU A 348 -4.12 -4.79 18.54
CA GLU A 348 -5.13 -3.75 18.40
C GLU A 348 -5.93 -3.86 17.09
N VAL A 349 -5.28 -4.12 15.96
CA VAL A 349 -6.01 -4.24 14.69
C VAL A 349 -6.99 -5.40 14.72
N TRP A 350 -6.62 -6.55 15.27
CA TRP A 350 -7.54 -7.69 15.37
C TRP A 350 -8.72 -7.38 16.29
N ARG A 351 -8.44 -6.86 17.50
CA ARG A 351 -9.48 -6.48 18.47
C ARG A 351 -10.49 -5.50 17.87
N ARG A 352 -10.03 -4.57 17.04
CA ARG A 352 -10.89 -3.52 16.46
C ARG A 352 -11.63 -3.97 15.20
N THR A 353 -11.16 -5.00 14.49
CA THR A 353 -11.66 -5.32 13.14
C THR A 353 -12.41 -6.64 13.02
N GLU A 354 -12.34 -7.51 14.04
CA GLU A 354 -13.07 -8.78 14.05
C GLU A 354 -14.59 -8.57 13.98
N GLU A 355 -15.19 -7.82 14.91
CA GLU A 355 -16.63 -7.55 14.88
C GLU A 355 -17.08 -6.78 13.60
N PRO A 356 -16.40 -5.71 13.14
CA PRO A 356 -16.71 -5.10 11.84
C PRO A 356 -16.71 -6.07 10.65
N ARG A 357 -15.75 -7.00 10.60
CA ARG A 357 -15.70 -8.05 9.57
C ARG A 357 -16.97 -8.89 9.61
N GLU A 358 -17.30 -9.44 10.78
CA GLU A 358 -18.47 -10.31 10.93
C GLU A 358 -19.78 -9.57 10.59
N ARG A 359 -19.88 -8.27 10.94
CA ARG A 359 -21.04 -7.44 10.54
C ARG A 359 -21.16 -7.30 9.02
N LEU A 360 -20.06 -7.14 8.29
CA LEU A 360 -20.10 -7.10 6.82
C LEU A 360 -20.55 -8.44 6.24
N LEU A 361 -19.98 -9.55 6.72
CA LEU A 361 -20.33 -10.88 6.24
C LEU A 361 -21.78 -11.22 6.57
N ALA A 362 -22.27 -10.92 7.77
CA ALA A 362 -23.66 -11.10 8.15
C ALA A 362 -24.61 -10.26 7.28
N ALA A 363 -24.26 -8.99 7.03
CA ALA A 363 -25.06 -8.12 6.15
C ALA A 363 -25.12 -8.65 4.71
N ALA A 364 -24.03 -9.24 4.21
CA ALA A 364 -23.97 -9.86 2.89
C ALA A 364 -24.79 -11.16 2.82
N ALA A 365 -24.71 -12.00 3.85
CA ALA A 365 -25.47 -13.24 3.95
C ALA A 365 -26.99 -13.01 4.02
N ALA A 366 -27.43 -11.86 4.57
CA ALA A 366 -28.83 -11.50 4.65
C ALA A 366 -29.44 -11.10 3.29
N LEU A 367 -28.63 -10.86 2.26
CA LEU A 367 -29.15 -10.57 0.92
C LEU A 367 -29.63 -11.84 0.20
N PRO A 368 -30.67 -11.73 -0.65
CA PRO A 368 -30.98 -12.78 -1.60
C PRO A 368 -29.75 -13.08 -2.48
N PRO A 369 -29.55 -14.34 -2.90
CA PRO A 369 -28.48 -14.70 -3.83
C PRO A 369 -28.49 -13.79 -5.05
N PRO A 370 -27.34 -13.38 -5.61
CA PRO A 370 -27.29 -12.42 -6.72
C PRO A 370 -28.24 -12.75 -7.88
N GLY A 371 -28.33 -14.02 -8.28
CA GLY A 371 -29.25 -14.46 -9.35
C GLY A 371 -30.75 -14.41 -9.02
N ARG A 372 -31.11 -14.21 -7.74
CA ARG A 372 -32.50 -14.11 -7.26
C ARG A 372 -32.89 -12.69 -6.85
N ARG A 373 -31.98 -11.71 -6.92
CA ARG A 373 -32.31 -10.31 -6.61
C ARG A 373 -33.29 -9.78 -7.67
N PRO A 374 -34.42 -9.13 -7.28
CA PRO A 374 -35.45 -8.68 -8.22
C PRO A 374 -34.92 -7.79 -9.34
N LEU A 375 -33.95 -6.93 -9.04
CA LEU A 375 -33.28 -6.07 -10.02
C LEU A 375 -32.48 -6.86 -11.06
N ASN A 376 -31.91 -8.00 -10.69
CA ASN A 376 -31.18 -8.88 -11.62
C ASN A 376 -32.16 -9.74 -12.44
N ARG A 377 -33.35 -10.07 -11.90
CA ARG A 377 -34.41 -10.75 -12.64
C ARG A 377 -35.05 -9.84 -13.69
N LEU A 378 -35.44 -8.61 -13.32
CA LEU A 378 -35.99 -7.63 -14.24
C LEU A 378 -35.01 -7.37 -15.38
N ARG A 379 -33.71 -7.37 -15.08
CA ARG A 379 -32.69 -7.20 -16.11
C ARG A 379 -32.44 -8.43 -16.96
N ARG A 380 -32.46 -9.65 -16.42
CA ARG A 380 -32.51 -10.85 -17.28
C ARG A 380 -33.74 -10.87 -18.21
N LEU A 381 -34.84 -10.26 -17.77
CA LEU A 381 -36.04 -10.07 -18.59
C LEU A 381 -35.90 -8.93 -19.61
N LEU A 382 -34.97 -7.98 -19.40
CA LEU A 382 -34.70 -6.85 -20.31
C LEU A 382 -33.46 -7.08 -21.21
N ASP A 383 -32.52 -7.94 -20.81
CA ASP A 383 -31.35 -8.39 -21.59
C ASP A 383 -31.75 -9.49 -22.62
N PHE A 384 -33.03 -9.62 -22.96
CA PHE A 384 -33.50 -10.39 -24.13
C PHE A 384 -33.15 -9.73 -25.48
N GLY A 385 -32.20 -8.78 -25.50
CA GLY A 385 -31.79 -8.01 -26.67
C GLY A 385 -30.48 -8.44 -27.34
N ASP A 386 -29.66 -9.32 -26.75
CA ASP A 386 -28.42 -9.81 -27.40
C ASP A 386 -28.68 -11.06 -28.27
N ARG A 387 -29.71 -10.96 -29.13
CA ARG A 387 -29.76 -11.69 -30.40
C ARG A 387 -29.43 -10.71 -31.52
N PHE A 388 -28.17 -10.33 -31.63
CA PHE A 388 -27.56 -9.80 -32.86
C PHE A 388 -26.11 -10.25 -32.94
#